data_AF-A0A7C3RU90-F1
#
_entry.id   AF-A0A7C3RU90-F1
#
_cell.length_a   1.000
_cell.length_b   1.000
_cell.length_c   1.000
_cell.angle_alpha   90.00
_cell.angle_beta   90.00
_cell.angle_gamma   90.00
#
_symmetry.space_group_name_H-M   'P 1'
#
loop_
_entity.id
_entity.type
_entity.pdbx_description
1 polymer ?
#
loop_
_entity_poly.entity_id
_entity_poly.type
_entity_poly.pdbx_seq_one_letter_code
_entity_poly.pdbx_strand_id
1 'polypeptide(L)'
;MFKKLINLTFMLVFLLISLRALPQERRVWIQAQDDLLFLYQDKFALLIGISNYQYLPRLIYPLSDCEEIRRALEELGFQVQILRNPTSNELRNLLRGLPYSEIGRCENSALLLYFAGHCHTERMADGRRLGYIIPIDSPIHEAQRFATMNISMNEIVELATLLRNRHVLMLFDCCFSGSLFNLMRATPSPVNISILYPVRQFITAGREDEEAPDESLFTRFFINGIRGEADFDRNGFVTGTELGKFLQERVERETNGRQHPQFGKINNPELDKGDFVFVTPNNRMIMPAPPEGGGFIRPNRQRWYIYKDADSEENHGEWTNWMAEEGQNPRRVMELNLRDEAFPYSGRTAIKVRVNFQNSDWGGIAVASLPNYWGEQPSEFCYDLSNAQRLIFHAKGELGGECIQVKVAIAGDQPYGDSARTPAATRWITLSTEWQMYELSLEGYNLRRVITPFCFVTDRPHNNRESITFYLDEIYFVLR
;
A
#
# COMPACT_ATOMS: atom_id res chain seq x y z
N MET A 1 -35.45 20.46 -59.62
CA MET A 1 -35.11 19.07 -59.24
C MET A 1 -33.60 19.00 -59.04
N PHE A 2 -33.15 18.43 -57.92
CA PHE A 2 -31.75 18.12 -57.56
C PHE A 2 -30.75 19.28 -57.35
N LYS A 3 -30.47 19.56 -56.07
CA LYS A 3 -29.11 19.54 -55.48
C LYS A 3 -29.19 19.79 -53.95
N LYS A 4 -29.48 18.72 -53.19
CA LYS A 4 -29.01 18.53 -51.82
C LYS A 4 -28.04 17.36 -51.89
N LEU A 5 -26.74 17.63 -51.86
CA LEU A 5 -25.72 16.59 -51.76
C LEU A 5 -24.46 17.17 -51.11
N ILE A 6 -24.53 17.43 -49.80
CA ILE A 6 -23.34 17.55 -48.94
C ILE A 6 -23.73 16.93 -47.59
N ASN A 7 -22.86 16.06 -47.08
CA ASN A 7 -22.89 15.35 -45.80
C ASN A 7 -23.61 13.99 -45.75
N LEU A 8 -23.00 13.00 -46.41
CA LEU A 8 -23.10 11.60 -45.99
C LEU A 8 -21.78 10.87 -46.27
N THR A 9 -20.67 11.35 -45.70
CA THR A 9 -19.37 10.66 -45.77
C THR A 9 -18.43 11.05 -44.61
N PHE A 10 -18.96 11.21 -43.41
CA PHE A 10 -18.14 11.45 -42.20
C PHE A 10 -18.73 10.80 -40.94
N MET A 11 -19.40 9.66 -41.11
CA MET A 11 -19.96 8.91 -39.98
C MET A 11 -19.69 7.41 -40.15
N LEU A 12 -18.44 7.04 -40.41
CA LEU A 12 -18.01 5.64 -40.38
C LEU A 12 -16.48 5.46 -40.25
N VAL A 13 -15.79 6.28 -39.42
CA VAL A 13 -14.39 6.02 -38.99
C VAL A 13 -14.13 6.52 -37.55
N PHE A 14 -15.02 6.18 -36.62
CA PHE A 14 -14.75 6.35 -35.17
C PHE A 14 -15.19 5.11 -34.38
N LEU A 15 -14.87 3.94 -34.94
CA LEU A 15 -14.90 2.67 -34.22
C LEU A 15 -13.57 1.94 -34.41
N LEU A 16 -12.47 2.65 -34.17
CA LEU A 16 -11.24 2.02 -33.70
C LEU A 16 -11.23 2.23 -32.20
N ILE A 17 -11.81 1.24 -31.51
CA ILE A 17 -11.56 0.96 -30.11
C ILE A 17 -10.05 0.99 -29.96
N SER A 18 -9.54 2.07 -29.34
CA SER A 18 -8.21 2.02 -28.79
C SER A 18 -8.31 0.98 -27.68
N LEU A 19 -7.81 -0.24 -27.95
CA LEU A 19 -7.34 -1.13 -26.90
C LEU A 19 -6.30 -0.34 -26.12
N ARG A 20 -6.73 0.43 -25.13
CA ARG A 20 -5.86 0.79 -24.01
C ARG A 20 -5.67 -0.53 -23.28
N ALA A 21 -4.46 -1.07 -23.36
CA ALA A 21 -4.03 -2.09 -22.41
C ALA A 21 -4.44 -1.59 -21.02
N LEU A 22 -5.32 -2.33 -20.35
CA LEU A 22 -5.64 -2.06 -18.95
C LEU A 22 -4.30 -2.05 -18.19
N PRO A 23 -4.05 -1.05 -17.33
CA PRO A 23 -2.85 -1.06 -16.51
C PRO A 23 -2.81 -2.38 -15.74
N GLN A 24 -1.84 -3.20 -16.07
CA GLN A 24 -1.55 -4.47 -15.43
C GLN A 24 -1.40 -4.19 -13.93
N GLU A 25 -2.28 -4.74 -13.07
CA GLU A 25 -2.14 -4.62 -11.61
C GLU A 25 -0.77 -5.20 -11.20
N ARG A 26 0.20 -4.33 -10.95
CA ARG A 26 1.56 -4.69 -10.54
C ARG A 26 1.66 -4.53 -9.02
N ARG A 27 0.98 -5.42 -8.29
CA ARG A 27 1.05 -5.48 -6.84
C ARG A 27 2.49 -5.78 -6.40
N VAL A 28 3.04 -4.96 -5.53
CA VAL A 28 4.42 -5.08 -5.04
C VAL A 28 4.39 -5.66 -3.65
N TRP A 29 4.92 -6.88 -3.52
CA TRP A 29 5.09 -7.58 -2.26
C TRP A 29 6.57 -7.60 -1.89
N ILE A 30 6.84 -7.42 -0.60
CA ILE A 30 8.17 -7.33 -0.03
C ILE A 30 8.33 -8.49 0.93
N GLN A 31 9.39 -9.27 0.81
CA GLN A 31 9.78 -10.23 1.84
C GLN A 31 10.80 -9.59 2.78
N ALA A 32 10.42 -9.34 4.04
CA ALA A 32 11.30 -8.86 5.08
C ALA A 32 11.42 -9.94 6.17
N GLN A 33 12.64 -10.47 6.32
CA GLN A 33 13.05 -11.51 7.29
C GLN A 33 12.27 -12.83 7.16
N ASP A 34 10.94 -12.84 7.35
CA ASP A 34 10.03 -13.99 7.13
C ASP A 34 8.59 -13.58 6.74
N ASP A 35 8.30 -12.28 6.49
CA ASP A 35 6.96 -11.73 6.17
C ASP A 35 6.90 -11.04 4.78
N LEU A 36 5.86 -11.34 3.99
CA LEU A 36 5.44 -10.77 2.69
C LEU A 36 4.64 -9.44 2.80
N LEU A 37 5.23 -8.34 3.22
CA LEU A 37 4.55 -7.04 3.35
C LEU A 37 4.00 -6.52 2.00
N PHE A 38 2.72 -6.13 1.99
CA PHE A 38 2.11 -5.43 0.85
C PHE A 38 2.57 -3.96 0.82
N LEU A 39 3.39 -3.62 -0.17
CA LEU A 39 3.95 -2.28 -0.27
C LEU A 39 2.98 -1.34 -1.00
N TYR A 40 2.63 -1.66 -2.25
CA TYR A 40 1.77 -0.85 -3.10
C TYR A 40 0.85 -1.68 -3.99
N GLN A 41 -0.35 -1.15 -4.22
CA GLN A 41 -1.24 -1.61 -5.29
C GLN A 41 -0.71 -1.16 -6.66
N ASP A 42 -0.30 0.10 -6.74
CA ASP A 42 0.25 0.74 -7.94
C ASP A 42 1.40 1.68 -7.58
N LYS A 43 2.28 1.90 -8.56
CA LYS A 43 3.41 2.83 -8.46
C LYS A 43 3.35 3.80 -9.63
N PHE A 44 3.23 5.08 -9.34
CA PHE A 44 3.14 6.14 -10.34
C PHE A 44 4.32 7.08 -10.22
N ALA A 45 4.82 7.57 -11.35
CA ALA A 45 5.81 8.63 -11.36
C ALA A 45 5.42 9.72 -12.35
N LEU A 46 5.53 10.97 -11.90
CA LEU A 46 5.41 12.16 -12.73
C LEU A 46 6.78 12.85 -12.77
N LEU A 47 7.42 12.83 -13.92
CA LEU A 47 8.71 13.47 -14.14
C LEU A 47 8.51 14.76 -14.92
N ILE A 48 9.05 15.86 -14.42
CA ILE A 48 8.92 17.19 -15.00
C ILE A 48 10.31 17.70 -15.30
N GLY A 49 10.63 17.83 -16.59
CA GLY A 49 11.94 18.30 -17.05
C GLY A 49 11.80 19.56 -17.90
N ILE A 50 12.57 20.60 -17.58
CA ILE A 50 12.57 21.87 -18.31
C ILE A 50 13.98 22.21 -18.76
N SER A 51 14.18 22.28 -20.07
CA SER A 51 15.46 22.58 -20.71
C SER A 51 15.41 23.86 -21.54
N ASN A 52 14.31 24.10 -22.25
CA ASN A 52 14.25 25.08 -23.33
C ASN A 52 13.67 26.44 -22.89
N TYR A 53 14.17 26.98 -21.78
CA TYR A 53 13.69 28.24 -21.23
C TYR A 53 13.66 29.39 -22.24
N GLN A 54 12.57 30.17 -22.22
CA GLN A 54 12.39 31.34 -23.08
C GLN A 54 13.15 32.56 -22.54
N TYR A 55 13.22 32.71 -21.22
CA TYR A 55 13.76 33.88 -20.53
C TYR A 55 14.97 33.56 -19.63
N LEU A 56 15.31 32.29 -19.46
CA LEU A 56 16.44 31.81 -18.66
C LEU A 56 17.44 31.04 -19.52
N PRO A 57 18.69 30.85 -19.06
CA PRO A 57 19.64 29.98 -19.73
C PRO A 57 19.06 28.58 -19.94
N ARG A 58 19.32 28.01 -21.11
CA ARG A 58 18.90 26.64 -21.41
C ARG A 58 19.72 25.65 -20.60
N LEU A 59 19.07 24.57 -20.18
CA LEU A 59 19.70 23.45 -19.48
C LEU A 59 19.77 22.25 -20.43
N ILE A 60 20.91 21.57 -20.51
CA ILE A 60 21.14 20.53 -21.50
C ILE A 60 20.52 19.21 -21.06
N TYR A 61 20.61 18.90 -19.76
CA TYR A 61 20.35 17.54 -19.24
C TYR A 61 18.96 17.27 -18.63
N PRO A 62 18.12 18.23 -18.18
CA PRO A 62 16.86 17.89 -17.50
C PRO A 62 15.94 16.92 -18.26
N LEU A 63 15.88 17.04 -19.59
CA LEU A 63 15.09 16.11 -20.41
C LEU A 63 15.74 14.74 -20.57
N SER A 64 17.07 14.65 -20.70
CA SER A 64 17.76 13.35 -20.75
C SER A 64 17.71 12.65 -19.40
N ASP A 65 17.84 13.40 -18.32
CA ASP A 65 17.74 12.91 -16.95
C ASP A 65 16.37 12.30 -16.68
N CYS A 66 15.29 12.99 -17.11
CA CYS A 66 13.94 12.43 -17.03
C CYS A 66 13.80 11.11 -17.79
N GLU A 67 14.47 10.94 -18.94
CA GLU A 67 14.43 9.69 -19.69
C GLU A 67 15.22 8.57 -19.00
N GLU A 68 16.37 8.88 -18.41
CA GLU A 68 17.17 7.91 -17.67
C GLU A 68 16.43 7.45 -16.40
N ILE A 69 15.85 8.40 -15.65
CA ILE A 69 15.01 8.12 -14.50
C ILE A 69 13.78 7.32 -14.91
N ARG A 70 13.12 7.66 -16.02
CA ARG A 70 11.97 6.89 -16.53
C ARG A 70 12.34 5.43 -16.72
N ARG A 71 13.46 5.14 -17.40
CA ARG A 71 13.92 3.75 -17.63
C ARG A 71 14.15 3.03 -16.30
N ALA A 72 14.84 3.67 -15.36
CA ALA A 72 15.11 3.08 -14.06
C ALA A 72 13.81 2.83 -13.25
N LEU A 73 12.85 3.76 -13.26
CA LEU A 73 11.58 3.61 -12.55
C LEU A 73 10.65 2.58 -13.23
N GLU A 74 10.61 2.52 -14.56
CA GLU A 74 9.87 1.51 -15.32
C GLU A 74 10.42 0.10 -15.07
N GLU A 75 11.75 -0.05 -14.97
CA GLU A 75 12.41 -1.28 -14.50
C GLU A 75 11.90 -1.66 -13.10
N LEU A 76 11.73 -0.68 -12.22
CA LEU A 76 11.14 -0.91 -10.90
C LEU A 76 9.62 -1.06 -10.94
N GLY A 77 8.96 -1.01 -12.10
CA GLY A 77 7.52 -1.23 -12.26
C GLY A 77 6.64 -0.02 -12.01
N PHE A 78 7.19 1.20 -12.05
CA PHE A 78 6.40 2.43 -12.03
C PHE A 78 5.71 2.66 -13.39
N GLN A 79 4.51 3.22 -13.34
CA GLN A 79 3.83 3.85 -14.46
C GLN A 79 4.31 5.30 -14.54
N VAL A 80 5.09 5.63 -15.57
CA VAL A 80 5.81 6.92 -15.63
C VAL A 80 5.18 7.83 -16.68
N GLN A 81 4.86 9.07 -16.29
CA GLN A 81 4.49 10.15 -17.18
C GLN A 81 5.58 11.23 -17.17
N ILE A 82 6.01 11.68 -18.35
CA ILE A 82 6.96 12.80 -18.48
C ILE A 82 6.23 14.03 -19.01
N LEU A 83 6.33 15.14 -18.29
CA LEU A 83 5.95 16.48 -18.72
C LEU A 83 7.20 17.26 -19.13
N ARG A 84 7.33 17.57 -20.42
CA ARG A 84 8.51 18.21 -20.99
C ARG A 84 8.23 19.68 -21.25
N ASN A 85 9.09 20.56 -20.73
CA ASN A 85 9.05 21.99 -21.02
C ASN A 85 7.65 22.65 -20.84
N PRO A 86 6.88 22.35 -19.77
CA PRO A 86 5.55 22.94 -19.60
C PRO A 86 5.61 24.46 -19.43
N THR A 87 4.61 25.13 -20.01
CA THR A 87 4.25 26.51 -19.68
C THR A 87 3.71 26.61 -18.25
N SER A 88 3.68 27.83 -17.73
CA SER A 88 3.14 28.15 -16.41
C SER A 88 1.71 27.63 -16.22
N ASN A 89 0.87 27.78 -17.26
CA ASN A 89 -0.51 27.31 -17.23
C ASN A 89 -0.61 25.79 -17.26
N GLU A 90 0.16 25.12 -18.12
CA GLU A 90 0.16 23.65 -18.22
C GLU A 90 0.63 23.01 -16.91
N LEU A 91 1.73 23.50 -16.34
CA LEU A 91 2.28 23.00 -15.09
C LEU A 91 1.26 23.19 -13.95
N ARG A 92 0.71 24.41 -13.80
CA ARG A 92 -0.25 24.73 -12.74
C ARG A 92 -1.53 23.90 -12.86
N ASN A 93 -2.08 23.75 -14.07
CA ASN A 93 -3.29 22.97 -14.30
C ASN A 93 -3.06 21.49 -14.00
N LEU A 94 -1.92 20.95 -14.41
CA LEU A 94 -1.55 19.57 -14.11
C LEU A 94 -1.42 19.34 -12.60
N LEU A 95 -0.68 20.20 -11.88
CA LEU A 95 -0.50 20.07 -10.44
C LEU A 95 -1.82 20.21 -9.68
N ARG A 96 -2.68 21.17 -10.03
CA ARG A 96 -4.00 21.34 -9.39
C ARG A 96 -4.99 20.22 -9.70
N GLY A 97 -4.90 19.63 -10.90
CA GLY A 97 -5.73 18.49 -11.30
C GLY A 97 -5.26 17.16 -10.69
N LEU A 98 -3.99 17.05 -10.32
CA LEU A 98 -3.38 15.80 -9.89
C LEU A 98 -4.12 15.12 -8.71
N PRO A 99 -4.53 15.82 -7.63
CA PRO A 99 -5.29 15.20 -6.54
C PRO A 99 -6.65 14.61 -6.93
N TYR A 100 -7.21 15.05 -8.05
CA TYR A 100 -8.52 14.62 -8.55
C TYR A 100 -8.41 13.60 -9.68
N SER A 101 -7.20 13.38 -10.20
CA SER A 101 -6.91 12.38 -11.21
C SER A 101 -6.96 10.96 -10.64
N GLU A 102 -7.03 9.95 -11.53
CA GLU A 102 -6.93 8.54 -11.15
C GLU A 102 -5.65 8.25 -10.35
N ILE A 103 -4.52 8.86 -10.75
CA ILE A 103 -3.21 8.69 -10.11
C ILE A 103 -3.20 9.27 -8.69
N GLY A 104 -3.71 10.49 -8.50
CA GLY A 104 -3.66 11.18 -7.20
C GLY A 104 -4.73 10.72 -6.20
N ARG A 105 -5.79 10.05 -6.67
CA ARG A 105 -6.84 9.46 -5.83
C ARG A 105 -6.60 7.99 -5.48
N CYS A 106 -5.61 7.35 -6.08
CA CYS A 106 -5.31 5.94 -5.87
C CYS A 106 -4.76 5.72 -4.44
N GLU A 107 -5.64 5.31 -3.53
CA GLU A 107 -5.27 4.93 -2.17
C GLU A 107 -4.40 3.65 -2.20
N ASN A 108 -3.51 3.46 -1.22
CA ASN A 108 -2.55 2.32 -1.18
C ASN A 108 -1.54 2.25 -2.35
N SER A 109 -1.24 3.37 -2.99
CA SER A 109 -0.22 3.49 -4.04
C SER A 109 0.97 4.36 -3.61
N ALA A 110 2.05 4.27 -4.39
CA ALA A 110 3.18 5.19 -4.33
C ALA A 110 3.10 6.20 -5.49
N LEU A 111 3.33 7.48 -5.19
CA LEU A 111 3.50 8.52 -6.20
C LEU A 111 4.85 9.20 -6.03
N LEU A 112 5.68 9.13 -7.07
CA LEU A 112 6.94 9.86 -7.17
C LEU A 112 6.74 11.08 -8.05
N LEU A 113 7.09 12.27 -7.57
CA LEU A 113 7.20 13.48 -8.38
C LEU A 113 8.69 13.83 -8.48
N TYR A 114 9.19 13.99 -9.70
CA TYR A 114 10.55 14.45 -9.95
C TYR A 114 10.49 15.76 -10.73
N PHE A 115 11.26 16.75 -10.30
CA PHE A 115 11.42 18.01 -11.02
C PHE A 115 12.90 18.28 -11.29
N ALA A 116 13.25 18.59 -12.54
CA ALA A 116 14.55 19.12 -12.94
C ALA A 116 14.38 20.38 -13.81
N GLY A 117 15.05 21.46 -13.42
CA GLY A 117 14.95 22.75 -14.07
C GLY A 117 15.46 23.89 -13.19
N HIS A 118 15.26 25.12 -13.63
CA HIS A 118 15.55 26.30 -12.83
C HIS A 118 14.58 26.48 -11.67
N CYS A 119 15.13 26.92 -10.55
CA CYS A 119 14.44 27.30 -9.35
C CYS A 119 14.92 28.68 -8.90
N HIS A 120 14.05 29.45 -8.26
CA HIS A 120 14.35 30.80 -7.79
C HIS A 120 13.88 30.99 -6.36
N THR A 121 14.63 31.74 -5.56
CA THR A 121 14.27 32.01 -4.16
C THR A 121 14.01 33.49 -3.96
N GLU A 122 12.84 33.83 -3.43
CA GLU A 122 12.48 35.20 -3.05
C GLU A 122 12.52 35.39 -1.54
N ARG A 123 12.94 36.58 -1.09
CA ARG A 123 12.90 36.95 0.33
C ARG A 123 11.54 37.55 0.67
N MET A 124 10.84 36.93 1.62
CA MET A 124 9.54 37.36 2.13
C MET A 124 9.68 38.53 3.12
N ALA A 125 8.58 39.23 3.38
CA ALA A 125 8.55 40.39 4.28
C ALA A 125 8.94 40.04 5.73
N ASP A 126 8.69 38.81 6.18
CA ASP A 126 9.08 38.30 7.49
C ASP A 126 10.53 37.77 7.54
N GLY A 127 11.29 37.97 6.46
CA GLY A 127 12.67 37.52 6.34
C GLY A 127 12.83 36.05 5.98
N ARG A 128 11.74 35.26 5.92
CA ARG A 128 11.80 33.90 5.37
C ARG A 128 12.13 33.96 3.88
N ARG A 129 12.67 32.86 3.37
CA ARG A 129 13.04 32.72 1.96
C ARG A 129 12.13 31.66 1.36
N LEU A 130 11.45 31.98 0.25
CA LEU A 130 10.46 31.13 -0.41
C LEU A 130 10.96 30.71 -1.79
N GLY A 131 11.11 29.41 -1.99
CA GLY A 131 11.49 28.82 -3.26
C GLY A 131 10.32 28.74 -4.25
N TYR A 132 10.65 28.86 -5.53
CA TYR A 132 9.76 28.75 -6.66
C TYR A 132 10.35 27.86 -7.74
N ILE A 133 9.52 27.00 -8.32
CA ILE A 133 9.79 26.26 -9.55
C ILE A 133 9.45 27.16 -10.75
N ILE A 134 10.36 27.20 -11.73
CA ILE A 134 10.26 28.11 -12.87
C ILE A 134 9.82 27.37 -14.14
N PRO A 135 8.62 27.66 -14.69
CA PRO A 135 8.16 27.14 -15.99
C PRO A 135 8.94 27.69 -17.18
N ILE A 136 8.78 27.08 -18.36
CA ILE A 136 9.53 27.45 -19.57
C ILE A 136 9.33 28.92 -20.01
N ASP A 137 8.16 29.49 -19.74
CA ASP A 137 7.67 30.78 -20.22
C ASP A 137 7.69 31.89 -19.16
N SER A 138 8.34 31.65 -18.01
CA SER A 138 8.34 32.59 -16.89
C SER A 138 9.40 33.69 -17.05
N PRO A 139 8.99 34.98 -17.09
CA PRO A 139 9.91 36.11 -17.12
C PRO A 139 10.31 36.50 -15.69
N ILE A 140 11.28 35.80 -15.10
CA ILE A 140 11.60 35.93 -13.68
C ILE A 140 12.02 37.35 -13.24
N HIS A 141 12.47 38.19 -14.16
CA HIS A 141 12.85 39.58 -13.89
C HIS A 141 11.66 40.57 -13.93
N GLU A 142 10.45 40.10 -14.25
CA GLU A 142 9.22 40.89 -14.23
C GLU A 142 8.43 40.63 -12.94
N ALA A 143 8.71 41.42 -11.89
CA ALA A 143 8.15 41.24 -10.54
C ALA A 143 6.61 41.09 -10.51
N GLN A 144 5.89 41.80 -11.39
CA GLN A 144 4.43 41.76 -11.44
C GLN A 144 3.86 40.42 -11.95
N ARG A 145 4.65 39.65 -12.70
CA ARG A 145 4.27 38.36 -13.30
C ARG A 145 4.91 37.16 -12.60
N PHE A 146 5.96 37.40 -11.81
CA PHE A 146 6.70 36.37 -11.09
C PHE A 146 5.78 35.46 -10.24
N ALA A 147 4.95 36.04 -9.38
CA ALA A 147 4.13 35.26 -8.45
C ALA A 147 2.98 34.49 -9.13
N THR A 148 2.50 34.94 -10.29
CA THR A 148 1.36 34.32 -11.00
C THR A 148 1.80 33.28 -12.02
N MET A 149 3.05 33.35 -12.48
CA MET A 149 3.60 32.40 -13.46
C MET A 149 4.37 31.26 -12.78
N ASN A 150 5.05 31.51 -11.67
CA ASN A 150 5.83 30.47 -10.98
C ASN A 150 5.01 29.66 -9.97
N ILE A 151 5.52 28.47 -9.62
CA ILE A 151 4.90 27.59 -8.61
C ILE A 151 5.71 27.68 -7.33
N SER A 152 5.11 28.17 -6.25
CA SER A 152 5.78 28.27 -4.95
C SER A 152 5.91 26.91 -4.26
N MET A 153 6.93 26.74 -3.42
CA MET A 153 7.06 25.52 -2.61
C MET A 153 5.90 25.34 -1.61
N ASN A 154 5.19 26.41 -1.24
CA ASN A 154 3.96 26.31 -0.46
C ASN A 154 2.85 25.60 -1.25
N GLU A 155 2.67 25.92 -2.53
CA GLU A 155 1.71 25.24 -3.41
C GLU A 155 2.07 23.76 -3.58
N ILE A 156 3.35 23.42 -3.62
CA ILE A 156 3.83 22.03 -3.66
C ILE A 156 3.53 21.29 -2.35
N VAL A 157 3.74 21.91 -1.20
CA VAL A 157 3.41 21.32 0.11
C VAL A 157 1.90 21.14 0.25
N GLU A 158 1.10 22.12 -0.16
CA GLU A 158 -0.36 22.03 -0.19
C GLU A 158 -0.82 20.89 -1.09
N LEU A 159 -0.28 20.80 -2.32
CA LEU A 159 -0.51 19.68 -3.23
C LEU A 159 -0.23 18.33 -2.54
N ALA A 160 0.89 18.21 -1.84
CA ALA A 160 1.25 16.98 -1.14
C ALA A 160 0.18 16.56 -0.12
N THR A 161 -0.48 17.50 0.57
CA THR A 161 -1.55 17.20 1.53
C THR A 161 -2.85 16.73 0.87
N LEU A 162 -3.09 17.11 -0.38
CA LEU A 162 -4.33 16.79 -1.11
C LEU A 162 -4.28 15.41 -1.78
N LEU A 163 -3.08 14.88 -2.05
CA LEU A 163 -2.89 13.55 -2.64
C LEU A 163 -3.37 12.46 -1.68
N ARG A 164 -4.08 11.45 -2.18
CA ARG A 164 -4.56 10.30 -1.38
C ARG A 164 -3.62 9.09 -1.40
N ASN A 165 -2.55 9.15 -2.19
CA ASN A 165 -1.54 8.10 -2.23
C ASN A 165 -0.98 7.84 -0.82
N ARG A 166 -0.65 6.57 -0.51
CA ARG A 166 -0.10 6.23 0.81
C ARG A 166 1.27 6.88 0.97
N HIS A 167 2.17 6.66 0.02
CA HIS A 167 3.49 7.28 0.01
C HIS A 167 3.64 8.24 -1.15
N VAL A 168 4.09 9.45 -0.87
CA VAL A 168 4.48 10.43 -1.88
C VAL A 168 5.92 10.84 -1.62
N LEU A 169 6.75 10.75 -2.65
CA LEU A 169 8.12 11.24 -2.64
C LEU A 169 8.26 12.31 -3.71
N MET A 170 8.69 13.51 -3.33
CA MET A 170 8.93 14.62 -4.24
C MET A 170 10.42 14.96 -4.26
N LEU A 171 11.07 14.79 -5.40
CA LEU A 171 12.47 15.12 -5.60
C LEU A 171 12.60 16.38 -6.45
N PHE A 172 13.44 17.31 -6.00
CA PHE A 172 13.73 18.56 -6.72
C PHE A 172 15.21 18.62 -7.02
N ASP A 173 15.55 18.36 -8.28
CA ASP A 173 16.89 18.55 -8.82
C ASP A 173 17.08 20.00 -9.27
N CYS A 174 17.05 20.87 -8.27
CA CYS A 174 17.35 22.28 -8.37
C CYS A 174 17.65 22.83 -6.97
N CYS A 175 18.17 24.05 -6.92
CA CYS A 175 18.64 24.70 -5.70
C CYS A 175 17.46 25.11 -4.81
N PHE A 176 17.31 24.49 -3.64
CA PHE A 176 16.29 24.87 -2.65
C PHE A 176 16.78 24.56 -1.24
N SER A 177 16.97 25.57 -0.39
CA SER A 177 17.34 25.29 1.02
C SER A 177 16.60 26.00 2.11
N GLY A 178 15.94 27.13 1.83
CA GLY A 178 15.28 27.88 2.90
C GLY A 178 13.84 27.43 3.14
N SER A 179 13.04 27.40 2.08
CA SER A 179 11.58 27.43 2.21
C SER A 179 10.98 26.09 2.58
N LEU A 180 11.46 25.03 1.92
CA LEU A 180 10.91 23.70 2.04
C LEU A 180 11.27 23.10 3.41
N PHE A 181 12.52 23.31 3.87
CA PHE A 181 13.00 22.79 5.16
C PHE A 181 12.33 23.43 6.37
N ASN A 182 12.01 24.72 6.32
CA ASN A 182 11.24 25.38 7.38
C ASN A 182 9.82 24.79 7.56
N LEU A 183 9.32 24.11 6.52
CA LEU A 183 8.01 23.44 6.52
C LEU A 183 8.12 21.95 6.85
N MET A 184 9.34 21.45 7.09
CA MET A 184 9.65 20.05 7.33
C MET A 184 10.21 19.82 8.72
N ARG A 185 10.08 18.59 9.22
CA ARG A 185 10.82 18.14 10.39
C ARG A 185 12.05 17.38 9.95
N ALA A 186 13.19 17.67 10.58
CA ALA A 186 14.33 16.76 10.57
C ALA A 186 13.91 15.43 11.19
N THR A 187 14.33 14.31 10.60
CA THR A 187 13.92 12.97 11.03
C THR A 187 14.97 12.34 11.96
N PRO A 188 14.70 12.24 13.28
CA PRO A 188 15.27 11.20 14.11
C PRO A 188 14.22 10.10 14.29
N SER A 189 14.42 8.92 13.68
CA SER A 189 13.76 7.73 14.19
C SER A 189 14.57 6.47 13.84
N PRO A 190 14.69 5.50 14.76
CA PRO A 190 15.27 4.19 14.47
C PRO A 190 14.43 3.43 13.45
N VAL A 191 15.12 2.56 12.71
CA VAL A 191 14.64 1.66 11.66
C VAL A 191 13.71 0.61 12.28
N ASN A 192 12.44 0.97 12.49
CA ASN A 192 11.37 -0.01 12.56
C ASN A 192 10.32 0.41 11.54
N ILE A 193 10.37 -0.30 10.43
CA ILE A 193 9.73 -0.07 9.14
C ILE A 193 8.27 0.39 9.29
N SER A 194 8.03 1.70 9.11
CA SER A 194 6.71 2.33 9.22
C SER A 194 5.94 2.37 7.88
N ILE A 195 6.22 1.43 6.97
CA ILE A 195 5.62 1.30 5.61
C ILE A 195 4.08 1.30 5.61
N LEU A 196 3.46 1.00 6.75
CA LEU A 196 2.01 0.94 6.89
C LEU A 196 1.35 2.32 7.02
N TYR A 197 2.11 3.36 7.37
CA TYR A 197 1.55 4.69 7.59
C TYR A 197 1.76 5.61 6.38
N PRO A 198 0.84 6.56 6.13
CA PRO A 198 1.04 7.54 5.08
C PRO A 198 2.29 8.41 5.29
N VAL A 199 2.91 8.84 4.19
CA VAL A 199 4.04 9.77 4.23
C VAL A 199 4.08 10.74 3.05
N ARG A 200 4.50 11.98 3.30
CA ARG A 200 5.00 12.92 2.28
C ARG A 200 6.47 13.24 2.56
N GLN A 201 7.34 12.76 1.69
CA GLN A 201 8.78 12.96 1.75
C GLN A 201 9.28 13.84 0.62
N PHE A 202 10.34 14.58 0.91
CA PHE A 202 10.92 15.52 0.00
C PHE A 202 12.43 15.42 0.05
N ILE A 203 13.07 15.53 -1.12
CA ILE A 203 14.52 15.53 -1.28
C ILE A 203 14.90 16.65 -2.26
N THR A 204 15.87 17.47 -1.92
CA THR A 204 16.40 18.55 -2.78
C THR A 204 17.88 18.31 -3.07
N ALA A 205 18.34 18.71 -4.26
CA ALA A 205 19.72 18.45 -4.72
C ALA A 205 20.80 19.35 -4.11
N GLY A 206 20.45 20.52 -3.59
CA GLY A 206 21.44 21.45 -3.05
C GLY A 206 20.83 22.60 -2.26
N ARG A 207 21.70 23.40 -1.62
CA ARG A 207 21.27 24.53 -0.81
C ARG A 207 20.94 25.80 -1.63
N GLU A 208 20.50 26.86 -0.97
CA GLU A 208 19.92 28.08 -1.57
C GLU A 208 20.93 28.87 -2.40
N ASP A 209 22.22 28.73 -2.10
CA ASP A 209 23.31 29.44 -2.76
C ASP A 209 24.18 28.51 -3.64
N GLU A 210 23.73 27.27 -3.89
CA GLU A 210 24.48 26.24 -4.60
C GLU A 210 23.81 25.91 -5.92
N GLU A 211 24.42 26.29 -7.05
CA GLU A 211 23.94 25.85 -8.36
C GLU A 211 24.11 24.33 -8.51
N ALA A 212 23.03 23.66 -8.90
CA ALA A 212 23.14 22.29 -9.39
C ALA A 212 23.89 22.30 -10.73
N PRO A 213 24.97 21.51 -10.88
CA PRO A 213 25.68 21.43 -12.14
C PRO A 213 24.76 20.89 -13.24
N ASP A 214 24.97 21.34 -14.48
CA ASP A 214 24.15 20.95 -15.64
C ASP A 214 24.16 19.42 -15.83
N GLU A 215 25.31 18.75 -15.64
CA GLU A 215 25.35 17.29 -15.45
C GLU A 215 25.06 16.96 -13.98
N SER A 216 23.85 16.47 -13.72
CA SER A 216 23.38 16.23 -12.37
C SER A 216 23.99 14.96 -11.76
N LEU A 217 24.99 15.14 -10.90
CA LEU A 217 25.46 14.08 -10.00
C LEU A 217 24.32 13.58 -9.10
N PHE A 218 23.35 14.45 -8.79
CA PHE A 218 22.15 14.08 -8.06
C PHE A 218 21.31 13.05 -8.82
N THR A 219 21.00 13.27 -10.10
CA THR A 219 20.31 12.30 -10.97
C THR A 219 21.04 10.96 -10.98
N ARG A 220 22.36 11.00 -11.20
CA ARG A 220 23.19 9.79 -11.25
C ARG A 220 23.13 9.00 -9.95
N PHE A 221 23.35 9.66 -8.81
CA PHE A 221 23.28 8.98 -7.51
C PHE A 221 21.85 8.57 -7.15
N PHE A 222 20.83 9.29 -7.60
CA PHE A 222 19.44 8.88 -7.41
C PHE A 222 19.17 7.53 -8.11
N ILE A 223 19.56 7.41 -9.38
CA ILE A 223 19.40 6.16 -10.15
C ILE A 223 20.18 5.00 -9.48
N ASN A 224 21.41 5.25 -9.06
CA ASN A 224 22.21 4.24 -8.34
C ASN A 224 21.57 3.85 -6.99
N GLY A 225 21.07 4.84 -6.26
CA GLY A 225 20.40 4.67 -4.98
C GLY A 225 19.19 3.77 -5.09
N ILE A 226 18.25 4.07 -5.99
CA ILE A 226 17.02 3.25 -6.17
C ILE A 226 17.30 1.85 -6.75
N ARG A 227 18.47 1.65 -7.34
CA ARG A 227 18.96 0.32 -7.79
C ARG A 227 19.58 -0.50 -6.67
N GLY A 228 19.72 0.07 -5.46
CA GLY A 228 20.14 -0.63 -4.26
C GLY A 228 21.45 -0.13 -3.64
N GLU A 229 22.13 0.86 -4.21
CA GLU A 229 23.33 1.41 -3.55
C GLU A 229 23.01 2.16 -2.24
N ALA A 230 21.75 2.60 -2.10
CA ALA A 230 21.26 3.25 -0.90
C ALA A 230 20.70 2.26 0.16
N ASP A 231 20.71 0.95 -0.11
CA ASP A 231 20.27 -0.09 0.84
C ASP A 231 21.37 -0.32 1.89
N PHE A 232 21.37 0.51 2.94
CA PHE A 232 22.44 0.54 3.93
C PHE A 232 22.40 -0.68 4.87
N ASP A 233 21.20 -1.16 5.21
CA ASP A 233 21.01 -2.33 6.07
C ASP A 233 20.96 -3.66 5.30
N ARG A 234 20.98 -3.60 3.96
CA ARG A 234 21.01 -4.74 3.02
C ARG A 234 19.77 -5.62 3.14
N ASN A 235 18.63 -5.01 3.43
CA ASN A 235 17.37 -5.72 3.58
C ASN A 235 16.65 -5.96 2.23
N GLY A 236 17.22 -5.49 1.11
CA GLY A 236 16.65 -5.61 -0.24
C GLY A 236 15.74 -4.45 -0.63
N PHE A 237 15.60 -3.44 0.24
CA PHE A 237 14.76 -2.25 0.08
C PHE A 237 15.59 -0.98 0.20
N VAL A 238 15.09 0.08 -0.42
CA VAL A 238 15.63 1.42 -0.25
C VAL A 238 14.49 2.30 0.22
N THR A 239 14.54 2.75 1.47
CA THR A 239 13.58 3.71 2.00
C THR A 239 13.88 5.13 1.51
N GLY A 240 12.90 6.04 1.56
CA GLY A 240 13.08 7.45 1.25
C GLY A 240 14.07 8.11 2.20
N THR A 241 14.11 7.67 3.46
CA THR A 241 15.11 8.10 4.44
C THR A 241 16.52 7.61 4.07
N GLU A 242 16.68 6.35 3.70
CA GLU A 242 17.98 5.82 3.25
C GLU A 242 18.45 6.47 1.96
N LEU A 243 17.55 6.64 0.99
CA LEU A 243 17.83 7.36 -0.24
C LEU A 243 18.28 8.80 0.05
N GLY A 244 17.58 9.51 0.94
CA GLY A 244 17.96 10.87 1.35
C GLY A 244 19.35 10.93 1.98
N LYS A 245 19.66 10.01 2.90
CA LYS A 245 21.00 9.90 3.52
C LYS A 245 22.08 9.57 2.48
N PHE A 246 21.82 8.61 1.60
CA PHE A 246 22.73 8.21 0.54
C PHE A 246 23.04 9.38 -0.41
N LEU A 247 22.01 10.10 -0.85
CA LEU A 247 22.17 11.26 -1.72
C LEU A 247 22.99 12.34 -1.03
N GLN A 248 22.67 12.66 0.23
CA GLN A 248 23.43 13.63 1.02
C GLN A 248 24.91 13.25 1.11
N GLU A 249 25.24 12.03 1.54
CA GLU A 249 26.63 11.58 1.72
C GLU A 249 27.41 11.50 0.40
N ARG A 250 26.80 10.98 -0.66
CA ARG A 250 27.47 10.74 -1.94
C ARG A 250 27.67 12.03 -2.71
N VAL A 251 26.62 12.83 -2.86
CA VAL A 251 26.70 14.09 -3.61
C VAL A 251 27.62 15.08 -2.90
N GLU A 252 27.55 15.20 -1.58
CA GLU A 252 28.44 16.09 -0.82
C GLU A 252 29.90 15.68 -1.00
N ARG A 253 30.21 14.38 -0.89
CA ARG A 253 31.57 13.89 -1.07
C ARG A 253 32.11 14.10 -2.48
N GLU A 254 31.35 13.73 -3.51
CA GLU A 254 31.82 13.76 -4.91
C GLU A 254 31.87 15.18 -5.46
N THR A 255 31.08 16.09 -4.91
CA THR A 255 31.16 17.53 -5.23
C THR A 255 32.22 18.26 -4.42
N ASN A 256 32.89 17.59 -3.47
CA ASN A 256 33.79 18.18 -2.47
C ASN A 256 33.12 19.29 -1.64
N GLY A 257 31.89 19.04 -1.17
CA GLY A 257 31.11 19.95 -0.34
C GLY A 257 30.54 21.15 -1.11
N ARG A 258 30.38 21.05 -2.43
CA ARG A 258 29.76 22.12 -3.24
C ARG A 258 28.25 21.97 -3.38
N GLN A 259 27.73 20.76 -3.16
CA GLN A 259 26.29 20.51 -3.10
C GLN A 259 25.96 19.76 -1.83
N HIS A 260 24.93 20.22 -1.13
CA HIS A 260 24.44 19.58 0.09
C HIS A 260 22.96 19.21 -0.07
N PRO A 261 22.65 18.00 -0.57
CA PRO A 261 21.29 17.53 -0.61
C PRO A 261 20.64 17.54 0.78
N GLN A 262 19.35 17.82 0.78
CA GLN A 262 18.57 17.88 1.99
C GLN A 262 17.32 17.00 1.82
N PHE A 263 16.94 16.25 2.85
CA PHE A 263 15.72 15.45 2.85
C PHE A 263 14.91 15.60 4.15
N GLY A 264 13.61 15.42 4.06
CA GLY A 264 12.71 15.58 5.21
C GLY A 264 11.29 15.10 4.93
N LYS A 265 10.48 15.09 6.00
CA LYS A 265 9.04 14.78 5.94
C LYS A 265 8.23 16.04 6.17
N ILE A 266 7.02 16.08 5.60
CA ILE A 266 6.06 17.16 5.86
C ILE A 266 5.81 17.34 7.36
N ASN A 267 5.60 18.57 7.82
CA ASN A 267 5.18 18.83 9.19
C ASN A 267 3.66 18.60 9.35
N ASN A 268 3.21 17.36 9.22
CA ASN A 268 1.82 16.96 9.41
C ASN A 268 1.76 15.58 10.10
N PRO A 269 1.25 15.48 11.34
CA PRO A 269 1.21 14.23 12.12
C PRO A 269 0.51 13.04 11.46
N GLU A 270 -0.38 13.29 10.49
CA GLU A 270 -1.10 12.22 9.77
C GLU A 270 -0.38 11.78 8.50
N LEU A 271 0.64 12.53 8.07
CA LEU A 271 1.36 12.33 6.81
C LEU A 271 2.89 12.29 6.98
N ASP A 272 3.39 12.12 8.21
CA ASP A 272 4.83 12.10 8.53
C ASP A 272 5.30 10.79 9.19
N LYS A 273 4.39 9.84 9.40
CA LYS A 273 4.65 8.60 10.14
C LYS A 273 5.30 7.50 9.28
N GLY A 274 5.01 7.46 7.97
CA GLY A 274 5.53 6.41 7.07
C GLY A 274 6.91 6.66 6.47
N ASP A 275 7.31 5.83 5.50
CA ASP A 275 8.53 6.02 4.68
C ASP A 275 8.27 5.49 3.26
N PHE A 276 8.70 6.22 2.23
CA PHE A 276 8.63 5.79 0.84
C PHE A 276 9.59 4.62 0.65
N VAL A 277 9.27 3.66 -0.20
CA VAL A 277 10.10 2.47 -0.40
C VAL A 277 10.24 2.13 -1.88
N PHE A 278 11.48 1.81 -2.28
CA PHE A 278 11.83 1.17 -3.54
C PHE A 278 12.24 -0.28 -3.28
N VAL A 279 11.87 -1.19 -4.18
CA VAL A 279 12.29 -2.59 -4.16
C VAL A 279 13.46 -2.75 -5.12
N THR A 280 14.59 -3.27 -4.66
CA THR A 280 15.80 -3.34 -5.49
C THR A 280 15.71 -4.45 -6.56
N PRO A 281 16.36 -4.31 -7.73
CA PRO A 281 16.35 -5.32 -8.80
C PRO A 281 16.93 -6.68 -8.39
N ASN A 282 17.81 -6.73 -7.38
CA ASN A 282 18.41 -7.96 -6.87
C ASN A 282 17.42 -8.84 -6.08
N ASN A 283 16.22 -8.33 -5.78
CA ASN A 283 15.13 -9.07 -5.14
C ASN A 283 13.98 -9.41 -6.13
N ARG A 284 14.26 -9.51 -7.44
CA ARG A 284 13.26 -9.86 -8.45
C ARG A 284 13.00 -11.37 -8.48
N MET A 285 12.04 -11.85 -7.70
CA MET A 285 11.26 -13.02 -8.14
C MET A 285 10.29 -12.58 -9.24
N ILE A 286 10.63 -12.88 -10.49
CA ILE A 286 9.73 -12.70 -11.64
C ILE A 286 8.80 -13.93 -11.67
N MET A 287 7.50 -13.73 -11.44
CA MET A 287 6.47 -14.72 -11.79
C MET A 287 5.78 -14.38 -13.12
N PRO A 288 5.33 -15.38 -13.90
CA PRO A 288 4.77 -15.18 -15.24
C PRO A 288 3.38 -14.56 -15.19
N ALA A 289 3.00 -13.86 -16.25
CA ALA A 289 1.71 -13.18 -16.37
C ALA A 289 0.52 -14.17 -16.31
N PRO A 290 -0.61 -13.83 -15.65
CA PRO A 290 -1.77 -14.71 -15.59
C PRO A 290 -2.65 -14.59 -16.85
N PRO A 291 -3.39 -15.65 -17.22
CA PRO A 291 -4.43 -15.59 -18.25
C PRO A 291 -5.67 -14.86 -17.75
N GLU A 292 -6.40 -14.22 -18.68
CA GLU A 292 -7.56 -13.38 -18.41
C GLU A 292 -8.82 -14.16 -17.96
N GLY A 293 -9.57 -13.58 -17.00
CA GLY A 293 -11.03 -13.73 -16.89
C GLY A 293 -11.61 -14.18 -15.53
N GLY A 294 -12.44 -13.33 -14.91
CA GLY A 294 -13.49 -13.70 -13.93
C GLY A 294 -13.27 -13.22 -12.49
N GLY A 295 -14.18 -12.38 -11.97
CA GLY A 295 -14.08 -11.67 -10.68
C GLY A 295 -14.23 -12.57 -9.44
N PHE A 296 -13.25 -12.44 -8.55
CA PHE A 296 -13.23 -12.99 -7.19
C PHE A 296 -12.88 -11.87 -6.20
N ILE A 297 -13.44 -11.87 -4.98
CA ILE A 297 -12.96 -10.98 -3.90
C ILE A 297 -11.60 -11.51 -3.46
N ARG A 298 -10.54 -10.99 -4.10
CA ARG A 298 -9.16 -11.33 -3.80
C ARG A 298 -8.68 -10.49 -2.63
N PRO A 299 -8.28 -11.13 -1.52
CA PRO A 299 -7.82 -10.39 -0.38
C PRO A 299 -6.54 -9.60 -0.70
N ASN A 300 -6.52 -8.34 -0.28
CA ASN A 300 -5.55 -7.32 -0.72
C ASN A 300 -4.47 -7.03 0.33
N ARG A 301 -4.28 -7.95 1.29
CA ARG A 301 -3.34 -7.85 2.42
C ARG A 301 -2.66 -9.20 2.66
N GLN A 302 -1.40 -9.18 3.11
CA GLN A 302 -0.65 -10.39 3.47
C GLN A 302 -1.33 -11.19 4.59
N ARG A 303 -1.94 -10.46 5.53
CA ARG A 303 -2.85 -11.00 6.54
C ARG A 303 -4.27 -10.63 6.16
N TRP A 304 -5.10 -11.63 5.92
CA TRP A 304 -6.51 -11.45 5.69
C TRP A 304 -7.30 -11.89 6.92
N TYR A 305 -7.81 -10.91 7.66
CA TYR A 305 -8.38 -11.14 8.99
C TYR A 305 -9.81 -11.66 8.92
N ILE A 306 -10.03 -12.71 9.70
CA ILE A 306 -11.35 -13.12 10.18
C ILE A 306 -11.71 -12.31 11.42
N TYR A 307 -10.76 -12.13 12.32
CA TYR A 307 -10.93 -11.34 13.52
C TYR A 307 -9.61 -10.68 13.91
N LYS A 308 -9.63 -9.35 14.03
CA LYS A 308 -8.52 -8.52 14.53
C LYS A 308 -8.90 -7.82 15.84
N ASP A 309 -10.05 -7.17 15.82
CA ASP A 309 -10.70 -6.47 16.93
C ASP A 309 -12.17 -6.36 16.53
N ALA A 310 -13.11 -6.34 17.46
CA ALA A 310 -14.53 -6.42 17.14
C ALA A 310 -15.05 -5.31 16.21
N ASP A 311 -14.48 -4.11 16.30
CA ASP A 311 -14.84 -2.94 15.48
C ASP A 311 -13.98 -2.79 14.22
N SER A 312 -13.08 -3.74 13.98
CA SER A 312 -12.14 -3.65 12.87
C SER A 312 -12.86 -3.82 11.53
N GLU A 313 -12.77 -2.81 10.68
CA GLU A 313 -13.18 -2.89 9.27
C GLU A 313 -12.34 -3.90 8.46
N GLU A 314 -11.26 -4.44 9.05
CA GLU A 314 -10.47 -5.52 8.46
C GLU A 314 -11.05 -6.91 8.70
N ASN A 315 -12.05 -7.05 9.58
CA ASN A 315 -12.68 -8.34 9.83
C ASN A 315 -13.49 -8.78 8.62
N HIS A 316 -13.43 -10.07 8.33
CA HIS A 316 -14.21 -10.66 7.27
C HIS A 316 -15.01 -11.86 7.78
N GLY A 317 -16.22 -11.96 7.25
CA GLY A 317 -17.12 -13.07 7.48
C GLY A 317 -18.05 -12.87 8.67
N GLU A 318 -19.09 -13.68 8.68
CA GLU A 318 -20.25 -13.58 9.54
C GLU A 318 -20.25 -14.74 10.55
N TRP A 319 -20.17 -14.43 11.84
CA TRP A 319 -20.18 -15.39 12.94
C TRP A 319 -21.60 -15.90 13.22
N THR A 320 -22.17 -16.61 12.25
CA THR A 320 -23.61 -16.94 12.23
C THR A 320 -23.91 -18.41 12.02
N ASN A 321 -22.94 -19.22 11.60
CA ASN A 321 -23.17 -20.63 11.28
C ASN A 321 -22.90 -21.52 12.51
N TRP A 322 -23.84 -21.47 13.46
CA TRP A 322 -23.78 -22.24 14.72
C TRP A 322 -24.01 -23.73 14.46
N MET A 323 -23.21 -24.59 15.09
CA MET A 323 -23.31 -26.04 14.93
C MET A 323 -23.41 -26.73 16.30
N ALA A 324 -24.37 -27.64 16.43
CA ALA A 324 -24.54 -28.57 17.56
C ALA A 324 -25.04 -29.93 17.06
N GLU A 325 -25.21 -30.90 17.95
CA GLU A 325 -25.85 -32.17 17.64
C GLU A 325 -27.27 -31.98 17.05
N GLU A 326 -27.68 -32.91 16.21
CA GLU A 326 -28.96 -32.88 15.51
C GLU A 326 -30.14 -32.77 16.50
N GLY A 327 -31.06 -31.85 16.24
CA GLY A 327 -32.23 -31.59 17.10
C GLY A 327 -31.95 -30.68 18.30
N GLN A 328 -30.71 -30.21 18.50
CA GLN A 328 -30.36 -29.30 19.58
C GLN A 328 -30.29 -27.84 19.15
N ASN A 329 -30.57 -26.92 20.09
CA ASN A 329 -30.38 -25.49 19.85
C ASN A 329 -28.93 -25.12 20.21
N PRO A 330 -28.06 -24.79 19.24
CA PRO A 330 -26.65 -24.53 19.50
C PRO A 330 -26.40 -23.31 20.40
N ARG A 331 -27.33 -22.35 20.46
CA ARG A 331 -27.23 -21.19 21.37
C ARG A 331 -27.54 -21.53 22.83
N ARG A 332 -27.99 -22.74 23.13
CA ARG A 332 -28.08 -23.29 24.50
C ARG A 332 -26.85 -24.10 24.90
N VAL A 333 -26.00 -24.42 23.93
CA VAL A 333 -24.78 -25.20 24.09
C VAL A 333 -23.57 -24.27 24.18
N MET A 334 -23.57 -23.18 23.40
CA MET A 334 -22.43 -22.28 23.29
C MET A 334 -22.84 -20.80 23.38
N GLU A 335 -21.98 -20.03 24.04
CA GLU A 335 -22.02 -18.58 24.13
C GLU A 335 -20.78 -18.00 23.45
N LEU A 336 -20.96 -16.92 22.67
CA LEU A 336 -19.91 -16.24 21.94
C LEU A 336 -19.97 -14.74 22.24
N ASN A 337 -18.89 -14.19 22.78
CA ASN A 337 -18.70 -12.75 22.92
C ASN A 337 -17.53 -12.31 22.02
N LEU A 338 -17.84 -11.57 20.94
CA LEU A 338 -16.82 -11.05 20.02
C LEU A 338 -16.13 -9.77 20.54
N ARG A 339 -16.55 -9.22 21.68
CA ARG A 339 -16.09 -7.92 22.24
C ARG A 339 -15.56 -8.06 23.66
N ASP A 340 -14.85 -9.14 23.98
CA ASP A 340 -14.30 -9.30 25.32
C ASP A 340 -13.09 -8.38 25.52
N GLU A 341 -13.24 -7.36 26.36
CA GLU A 341 -12.18 -6.36 26.64
C GLU A 341 -11.30 -6.75 27.83
N ALA A 342 -11.60 -7.85 28.52
CA ALA A 342 -10.96 -8.20 29.77
C ALA A 342 -9.53 -8.74 29.58
N PHE A 343 -9.33 -9.57 28.54
CA PHE A 343 -8.06 -10.24 28.31
C PHE A 343 -7.68 -10.36 26.82
N PRO A 344 -7.66 -9.26 26.04
CA PRO A 344 -7.22 -9.33 24.65
C PRO A 344 -5.77 -9.82 24.55
N TYR A 345 -5.47 -10.60 23.51
CA TYR A 345 -4.08 -10.89 23.17
C TYR A 345 -3.43 -9.64 22.59
N SER A 346 -4.16 -8.97 21.69
CA SER A 346 -3.73 -7.74 21.05
C SER A 346 -4.91 -6.80 20.85
N GLY A 347 -4.65 -5.50 20.64
CA GLY A 347 -5.73 -4.54 20.42
C GLY A 347 -6.58 -4.30 21.67
N ARG A 348 -7.89 -4.16 21.48
CA ARG A 348 -8.85 -3.81 22.56
C ARG A 348 -9.77 -4.95 22.95
N THR A 349 -10.00 -5.90 22.05
CA THR A 349 -11.01 -6.93 22.20
C THR A 349 -10.51 -8.29 21.72
N ALA A 350 -10.87 -9.34 22.44
CA ALA A 350 -10.76 -10.73 21.99
C ALA A 350 -12.14 -11.37 21.87
N ILE A 351 -12.15 -12.55 21.25
CA ILE A 351 -13.31 -13.43 21.25
C ILE A 351 -13.25 -14.30 22.50
N LYS A 352 -14.31 -14.27 23.31
CA LYS A 352 -14.53 -15.22 24.40
C LYS A 352 -15.60 -16.22 24.00
N VAL A 353 -15.27 -17.52 24.12
CA VAL A 353 -16.15 -18.63 23.84
C VAL A 353 -16.39 -19.42 25.11
N ARG A 354 -17.64 -19.74 25.41
CA ARG A 354 -18.02 -20.68 26.47
C ARG A 354 -18.86 -21.81 25.89
N VAL A 355 -18.48 -23.05 26.14
CA VAL A 355 -19.24 -24.24 25.71
C VAL A 355 -19.66 -25.04 26.93
N ASN A 356 -20.94 -25.40 26.98
CA ASN A 356 -21.54 -26.19 28.06
C ASN A 356 -21.91 -27.60 27.54
N PHE A 357 -21.16 -28.60 28.00
CA PHE A 357 -21.33 -29.99 27.60
C PHE A 357 -22.42 -30.73 28.37
N GLN A 358 -23.14 -30.08 29.29
CA GLN A 358 -24.32 -30.68 29.93
C GLN A 358 -25.48 -30.84 28.93
N ASN A 359 -25.49 -30.03 27.87
CA ASN A 359 -26.56 -30.01 26.88
C ASN A 359 -26.20 -30.73 25.57
N SER A 360 -24.92 -30.93 25.25
CA SER A 360 -24.42 -31.55 24.02
C SER A 360 -23.01 -32.07 24.25
N ASP A 361 -22.60 -33.17 23.63
CA ASP A 361 -21.19 -33.60 23.70
C ASP A 361 -20.33 -32.89 22.65
N TRP A 362 -20.92 -32.04 21.81
CA TRP A 362 -20.22 -31.35 20.72
C TRP A 362 -20.72 -29.92 20.51
N GLY A 363 -19.81 -29.02 20.12
CA GLY A 363 -20.16 -27.64 19.76
C GLY A 363 -19.16 -27.00 18.82
N GLY A 364 -19.65 -26.14 17.93
CA GLY A 364 -18.80 -25.37 17.02
C GLY A 364 -19.52 -24.20 16.37
N ILE A 365 -18.74 -23.34 15.73
CA ILE A 365 -19.26 -22.28 14.87
C ILE A 365 -18.36 -22.13 13.65
N ALA A 366 -18.99 -21.91 12.51
CA ALA A 366 -18.31 -21.47 11.31
C ALA A 366 -18.56 -19.98 11.07
N VAL A 367 -17.52 -19.30 10.63
CA VAL A 367 -17.58 -17.97 10.03
C VAL A 367 -17.90 -18.18 8.56
N ALA A 368 -18.92 -17.49 8.05
CA ALA A 368 -19.40 -17.64 6.68
C ALA A 368 -19.25 -16.35 5.87
N SER A 369 -19.18 -16.43 4.54
CA SER A 369 -19.12 -15.24 3.67
C SER A 369 -20.44 -14.46 3.63
N LEU A 370 -21.55 -15.08 4.03
CA LEU A 370 -22.87 -14.49 4.19
C LEU A 370 -23.57 -15.09 5.42
N PRO A 371 -24.53 -14.40 6.04
CA PRO A 371 -25.20 -14.90 7.24
C PRO A 371 -25.92 -16.24 7.00
N ASN A 372 -25.62 -17.26 7.82
CA ASN A 372 -26.21 -18.61 7.77
C ASN A 372 -26.08 -19.34 6.43
N TYR A 373 -25.08 -18.99 5.61
CA TYR A 373 -24.93 -19.55 4.27
C TYR A 373 -24.00 -20.78 4.27
N TRP A 374 -24.43 -21.90 3.67
CA TRP A 374 -23.64 -23.12 3.55
C TRP A 374 -23.33 -23.53 2.10
N GLY A 375 -23.77 -22.77 1.10
CA GLY A 375 -23.51 -23.10 -0.31
C GLY A 375 -24.58 -23.98 -0.96
N GLU A 376 -25.78 -24.02 -0.38
CA GLU A 376 -26.93 -24.73 -0.94
C GLU A 376 -27.48 -24.05 -2.22
N GLN A 377 -27.24 -22.75 -2.37
CA GLN A 377 -27.66 -21.91 -3.50
C GLN A 377 -26.49 -21.09 -4.06
N PRO A 378 -26.50 -20.69 -5.35
CA PRO A 378 -25.41 -19.91 -5.94
C PRO A 378 -25.29 -18.51 -5.33
N SER A 379 -24.05 -18.03 -5.16
CA SER A 379 -23.74 -16.68 -4.66
C SER A 379 -22.37 -16.21 -5.15
N GLU A 380 -22.27 -14.93 -5.50
CA GLU A 380 -21.00 -14.27 -5.87
C GLU A 380 -20.15 -13.88 -4.64
N PHE A 381 -20.75 -13.82 -3.45
CA PHE A 381 -20.06 -13.46 -2.20
C PHE A 381 -19.30 -14.67 -1.63
N CYS A 382 -18.04 -14.78 -2.04
CA CYS A 382 -17.07 -15.75 -1.57
C CYS A 382 -15.67 -15.14 -1.56
N TYR A 383 -14.76 -15.77 -0.83
CA TYR A 383 -13.37 -15.35 -0.73
C TYR A 383 -12.49 -16.22 -1.63
N ASP A 384 -11.63 -15.60 -2.44
CA ASP A 384 -10.57 -16.33 -3.14
C ASP A 384 -9.32 -16.35 -2.27
N LEU A 385 -9.19 -17.43 -1.51
CA LEU A 385 -8.07 -17.72 -0.63
C LEU A 385 -7.07 -18.66 -1.30
N SER A 386 -7.01 -18.73 -2.63
CA SER A 386 -6.05 -19.58 -3.36
C SER A 386 -4.59 -19.31 -2.99
N ASN A 387 -4.32 -18.08 -2.56
CA ASN A 387 -3.01 -17.67 -2.12
C ASN A 387 -2.80 -17.96 -0.64
N ALA A 388 -3.80 -18.37 0.15
CA ALA A 388 -3.58 -18.66 1.56
C ALA A 388 -2.61 -19.83 1.75
N GLN A 389 -1.49 -19.56 2.40
CA GLN A 389 -0.48 -20.57 2.78
C GLN A 389 -0.86 -21.25 4.08
N ARG A 390 -1.33 -20.46 5.05
CA ARG A 390 -1.63 -20.90 6.40
C ARG A 390 -2.67 -20.00 7.04
N LEU A 391 -3.44 -20.55 7.96
CA LEU A 391 -4.29 -19.79 8.88
C LEU A 391 -3.54 -19.68 10.22
N ILE A 392 -3.42 -18.46 10.74
CA ILE A 392 -2.87 -18.16 12.05
C ILE A 392 -4.00 -17.70 12.97
N PHE A 393 -3.93 -18.12 14.22
CA PHE A 393 -4.79 -17.63 15.28
C PHE A 393 -4.08 -17.72 16.62
N HIS A 394 -4.40 -16.81 17.52
CA HIS A 394 -3.97 -16.91 18.90
C HIS A 394 -5.09 -17.48 19.74
N ALA A 395 -4.73 -18.37 20.65
CA ALA A 395 -5.69 -18.97 21.55
C ALA A 395 -5.10 -19.20 22.94
N LYS A 396 -5.96 -19.09 23.95
CA LYS A 396 -5.69 -19.54 25.32
C LYS A 396 -6.94 -20.11 25.96
N GLY A 397 -6.74 -21.02 26.90
CA GLY A 397 -7.78 -21.54 27.78
C GLY A 397 -7.97 -20.63 29.00
N GLU A 398 -9.16 -20.64 29.59
CA GLU A 398 -9.38 -19.94 30.86
C GLU A 398 -8.67 -20.64 32.02
N LEU A 399 -8.67 -21.97 32.04
CA LEU A 399 -8.04 -22.77 33.10
C LEU A 399 -6.82 -23.57 32.59
N GLY A 400 -6.61 -23.64 31.27
CA GLY A 400 -5.64 -24.52 30.65
C GLY A 400 -6.15 -25.96 30.58
N GLY A 401 -5.78 -26.67 29.52
CA GLY A 401 -6.22 -28.04 29.24
C GLY A 401 -7.50 -28.15 28.40
N GLU A 402 -8.14 -27.02 28.06
CA GLU A 402 -9.24 -26.99 27.09
C GLU A 402 -8.75 -27.44 25.71
N CYS A 403 -9.52 -28.27 25.01
CA CYS A 403 -9.16 -28.85 23.73
C CYS A 403 -10.09 -28.36 22.62
N ILE A 404 -9.52 -27.81 21.53
CA ILE A 404 -10.27 -27.37 20.35
C ILE A 404 -9.64 -27.90 19.06
N GLN A 405 -10.40 -27.90 17.96
CA GLN A 405 -9.90 -28.11 16.61
C GLN A 405 -10.37 -26.98 15.71
N VAL A 406 -9.44 -26.36 14.98
CA VAL A 406 -9.72 -25.32 13.98
C VAL A 406 -9.68 -25.89 12.56
N LYS A 407 -10.60 -25.43 11.70
CA LYS A 407 -10.79 -25.86 10.32
C LYS A 407 -11.02 -24.70 9.36
N VAL A 408 -10.76 -24.94 8.07
CA VAL A 408 -11.04 -24.04 6.94
C VAL A 408 -11.75 -24.82 5.83
N ALA A 409 -12.70 -24.17 5.15
CA ALA A 409 -13.42 -24.70 4.00
C ALA A 409 -14.19 -25.99 4.31
N ILE A 410 -15.14 -25.89 5.25
CA ILE A 410 -15.91 -27.02 5.77
C ILE A 410 -17.17 -27.37 4.95
N ALA A 411 -17.55 -26.56 3.96
CA ALA A 411 -18.75 -26.74 3.16
C ALA A 411 -18.44 -27.25 1.73
N GLY A 412 -17.39 -28.06 1.57
CA GLY A 412 -16.94 -28.57 0.27
C GLY A 412 -17.85 -29.62 -0.39
N ASP A 413 -18.79 -30.17 0.38
CA ASP A 413 -19.81 -31.14 -0.02
C ASP A 413 -21.05 -30.49 -0.64
N GLN A 414 -21.21 -29.17 -0.48
CA GLN A 414 -22.36 -28.43 -0.99
C GLN A 414 -22.19 -28.03 -2.47
N PRO A 415 -23.29 -27.96 -3.26
CA PRO A 415 -23.22 -27.70 -4.70
C PRO A 415 -22.53 -26.39 -5.08
N TYR A 416 -22.67 -25.33 -4.26
CA TYR A 416 -22.05 -24.02 -4.44
C TYR A 416 -21.12 -23.64 -3.27
N GLY A 417 -20.68 -24.65 -2.54
CA GLY A 417 -19.85 -24.53 -1.35
C GLY A 417 -18.39 -24.26 -1.63
N ASP A 418 -17.53 -24.65 -0.69
CA ASP A 418 -16.09 -24.41 -0.79
C ASP A 418 -15.46 -25.22 -1.94
N SER A 419 -14.45 -24.65 -2.58
CA SER A 419 -13.68 -25.31 -3.65
C SER A 419 -12.79 -26.44 -3.15
N ALA A 420 -12.44 -26.45 -1.85
CA ALA A 420 -11.77 -27.58 -1.21
C ALA A 420 -12.82 -28.64 -0.86
N ARG A 421 -12.69 -29.85 -1.43
CA ARG A 421 -13.65 -30.95 -1.19
C ARG A 421 -13.57 -31.56 0.20
N THR A 422 -12.45 -31.37 0.87
CA THR A 422 -12.22 -31.80 2.24
C THR A 422 -11.64 -30.62 3.01
N PRO A 423 -12.07 -30.37 4.26
CA PRO A 423 -11.59 -29.23 5.02
C PRO A 423 -10.11 -29.37 5.38
N ALA A 424 -9.40 -28.26 5.38
CA ALA A 424 -8.13 -28.17 6.10
C ALA A 424 -8.43 -28.15 7.59
N ALA A 425 -7.71 -28.93 8.38
CA ALA A 425 -7.97 -29.06 9.81
C ALA A 425 -6.66 -29.21 10.58
N THR A 426 -6.60 -28.51 11.71
CA THR A 426 -5.58 -28.75 12.73
C THR A 426 -5.75 -30.14 13.36
N ARG A 427 -4.72 -30.63 14.04
CA ARG A 427 -4.94 -31.69 15.05
C ARG A 427 -5.72 -31.08 16.22
N TRP A 428 -6.22 -31.91 17.13
CA TRP A 428 -6.74 -31.40 18.40
C TRP A 428 -5.64 -30.66 19.15
N ILE A 429 -5.95 -29.43 19.57
CA ILE A 429 -5.04 -28.51 20.25
C ILE A 429 -5.47 -28.43 21.71
N THR A 430 -4.54 -28.69 22.62
CA THR A 430 -4.73 -28.44 24.07
C THR A 430 -4.20 -27.05 24.41
N LEU A 431 -5.06 -26.17 24.90
CA LEU A 431 -4.75 -24.77 25.16
C LEU A 431 -4.08 -24.58 26.52
N SER A 432 -3.14 -23.64 26.59
CA SER A 432 -2.53 -23.20 27.84
C SER A 432 -3.28 -22.00 28.44
N THR A 433 -3.00 -21.64 29.69
CA THR A 433 -3.53 -20.41 30.30
C THR A 433 -2.91 -19.14 29.71
N GLU A 434 -1.76 -19.26 29.05
CA GLU A 434 -1.09 -18.18 28.34
C GLU A 434 -1.50 -18.16 26.86
N TRP A 435 -1.49 -16.98 26.26
CA TRP A 435 -1.69 -16.82 24.83
C TRP A 435 -0.59 -17.55 24.05
N GLN A 436 -1.01 -18.40 23.13
CA GLN A 436 -0.13 -19.11 22.21
C GLN A 436 -0.61 -18.89 20.79
N MET A 437 0.35 -18.83 19.86
CA MET A 437 0.08 -18.75 18.44
C MET A 437 -0.02 -20.17 17.86
N TYR A 438 -1.07 -20.42 17.08
CA TYR A 438 -1.31 -21.67 16.40
C TYR A 438 -1.41 -21.44 14.90
N GLU A 439 -1.03 -22.48 14.15
CA GLU A 439 -0.97 -22.46 12.70
C GLU A 439 -1.66 -23.69 12.10
N LEU A 440 -2.40 -23.46 11.02
CA LEU A 440 -2.90 -24.49 10.12
C LEU A 440 -2.33 -24.27 8.73
N SER A 441 -1.50 -25.20 8.24
CA SER A 441 -1.06 -25.19 6.85
C SER A 441 -2.23 -25.46 5.89
N LEU A 442 -2.24 -24.72 4.79
CA LEU A 442 -3.22 -24.79 3.71
C LEU A 442 -2.57 -25.22 2.38
N GLU A 443 -1.32 -25.69 2.45
CA GLU A 443 -0.62 -26.18 1.26
C GLU A 443 -1.36 -27.35 0.61
N GLY A 444 -1.54 -27.27 -0.71
CA GLY A 444 -2.22 -28.30 -1.50
C GLY A 444 -3.75 -28.21 -1.50
N TYR A 445 -4.37 -27.33 -0.71
CA TYR A 445 -5.81 -27.12 -0.74
C TYR A 445 -6.22 -26.17 -1.88
N ASN A 446 -7.32 -26.52 -2.57
CA ASN A 446 -7.94 -25.62 -3.54
C ASN A 446 -8.84 -24.63 -2.82
N LEU A 447 -8.41 -23.38 -2.71
CA LEU A 447 -9.12 -22.33 -1.97
C LEU A 447 -9.60 -21.17 -2.87
N ARG A 448 -9.85 -21.45 -4.16
CA ARG A 448 -10.36 -20.46 -5.15
C ARG A 448 -11.72 -19.88 -4.80
N ARG A 449 -12.54 -20.66 -4.12
CA ARG A 449 -13.82 -20.27 -3.58
C ARG A 449 -13.89 -20.78 -2.15
N VAL A 450 -13.92 -19.86 -1.20
CA VAL A 450 -14.11 -20.14 0.22
C VAL A 450 -15.28 -19.33 0.73
N ILE A 451 -16.31 -20.02 1.19
CA ILE A 451 -17.49 -19.46 1.86
C ILE A 451 -17.44 -19.72 3.37
N THR A 452 -16.64 -20.69 3.84
CA THR A 452 -16.43 -20.95 5.28
C THR A 452 -14.96 -20.80 5.67
N PRO A 453 -14.44 -19.57 5.75
CA PRO A 453 -13.01 -19.35 5.92
C PRO A 453 -12.50 -19.66 7.33
N PHE A 454 -13.35 -19.78 8.35
CA PHE A 454 -12.88 -20.20 9.68
C PHE A 454 -13.94 -21.00 10.39
N CYS A 455 -13.53 -22.03 11.09
CA CYS A 455 -14.37 -22.83 11.94
C CYS A 455 -13.57 -23.31 13.13
N PHE A 456 -14.17 -23.30 14.32
CA PHE A 456 -13.68 -24.11 15.42
C PHE A 456 -14.75 -25.11 15.85
N VAL A 457 -14.29 -26.24 16.36
CA VAL A 457 -15.11 -27.27 16.99
C VAL A 457 -14.46 -27.72 18.30
N THR A 458 -15.28 -28.17 19.23
CA THR A 458 -14.87 -28.79 20.48
C THR A 458 -15.84 -29.90 20.86
N ASP A 459 -15.38 -30.86 21.65
CA ASP A 459 -16.22 -31.94 22.13
C ASP A 459 -15.87 -32.36 23.56
N ARG A 460 -16.79 -33.08 24.20
CA ARG A 460 -16.63 -33.62 25.55
C ARG A 460 -15.58 -34.75 25.65
N PRO A 461 -15.43 -35.68 24.68
CA PRO A 461 -14.38 -36.68 24.75
C PRO A 461 -12.97 -36.11 24.92
N HIS A 462 -12.65 -34.97 24.30
CA HIS A 462 -11.36 -34.27 24.47
C HIS A 462 -11.34 -33.31 25.66
N ASN A 463 -12.52 -32.96 26.20
CA ASN A 463 -12.69 -32.04 27.32
C ASN A 463 -13.44 -32.72 28.46
N ASN A 464 -12.70 -33.32 29.40
CA ASN A 464 -13.28 -34.00 30.57
C ASN A 464 -13.79 -33.01 31.64
N ARG A 465 -14.69 -32.09 31.25
CA ARG A 465 -15.28 -31.04 32.06
C ARG A 465 -16.74 -30.81 31.63
N GLU A 466 -17.57 -30.30 32.54
CA GLU A 466 -18.97 -29.96 32.22
C GLU A 466 -19.10 -28.73 31.32
N SER A 467 -18.14 -27.82 31.41
CA SER A 467 -18.03 -26.67 30.51
C SER A 467 -16.58 -26.25 30.35
N ILE A 468 -16.30 -25.57 29.24
CA ILE A 468 -15.01 -24.95 28.98
C ILE A 468 -15.19 -23.50 28.55
N THR A 469 -14.17 -22.70 28.83
CA THR A 469 -14.08 -21.32 28.33
C THR A 469 -12.69 -21.13 27.75
N PHE A 470 -12.64 -20.55 26.55
CA PHE A 470 -11.39 -20.23 25.89
C PHE A 470 -11.54 -18.94 25.10
N TYR A 471 -10.39 -18.40 24.71
CA TYR A 471 -10.28 -17.10 24.06
C TYR A 471 -9.57 -17.29 22.73
N LEU A 472 -10.04 -16.56 21.72
CA LEU A 472 -9.41 -16.47 20.41
C LEU A 472 -9.16 -15.00 20.08
N ASP A 473 -8.05 -14.73 19.40
CA ASP A 473 -7.70 -13.40 18.96
C ASP A 473 -6.75 -13.47 17.75
N GLU A 474 -6.62 -12.39 17.00
CA GLU A 474 -5.71 -12.28 15.84
C GLU A 474 -5.84 -13.49 14.88
N ILE A 475 -7.05 -13.71 14.37
CA ILE A 475 -7.38 -14.80 13.44
C ILE A 475 -7.24 -14.27 12.02
N TYR A 476 -6.27 -14.78 11.26
CA TYR A 476 -6.04 -14.34 9.90
C TYR A 476 -5.38 -15.40 9.03
N PHE A 477 -5.62 -15.30 7.73
CA PHE A 477 -4.89 -16.06 6.73
C PHE A 477 -3.62 -15.33 6.35
N VAL A 478 -2.52 -16.07 6.26
CA VAL A 478 -1.29 -15.62 5.63
C VAL A 478 -1.34 -16.00 4.17
N LEU A 479 -1.28 -15.01 3.27
CA LEU A 479 -1.36 -15.19 1.83
C LEU A 479 0.04 -15.19 1.16
N ARG A 480 0.16 -15.94 0.05
CA ARG A 480 1.28 -16.04 -0.89
C ARG A 480 1.48 -14.76 -1.67
#